data_AF-C9ZB86-F1
#
_entry.id   AF-C9ZB86-F1
#
_cell.length_a   1.000
_cell.length_b   1.000
_cell.length_c   1.000
_cell.angle_alpha   90.00
_cell.angle_beta   90.00
_cell.angle_gamma   90.00
#
_symmetry.space_group_name_H-M   'P 1'
#
loop_
_entity.id
_entity.type
_entity.pdbx_description
1 polymer ?
#
loop_
_entity_poly.entity_id
_entity_poly.type
_entity_poly.pdbx_seq_one_letter_code
_entity_poly.pdbx_strand_id
1 'polypeptide(L)'
;MARGRPSARDTEGSEPSAELVERVMDVCEQHYTAVTGTNSEHWDQEASRELVDISLRTVHLAEPERYPQTLDAYLHEHQARLKRLWHRYGPGGMFAGELVLIDLPGCFVLCERIETTPLWLEGIWTQKGQEEIALERLQNSWLYDTGEEDGR
;
A
#
# COMPACT_ATOMS: atom_id res chain seq x y z
N MET A 1 14.91 -30.89 33.46
CA MET A 1 13.77 -30.10 33.00
C MET A 1 14.28 -28.74 32.56
N ALA A 2 14.61 -28.59 31.28
CA ALA A 2 15.05 -27.30 30.73
C ALA A 2 13.83 -26.53 30.26
N ARG A 3 13.55 -25.37 30.88
CA ARG A 3 12.58 -24.39 30.37
C ARG A 3 13.10 -23.88 29.02
N GLY A 4 12.41 -24.22 27.94
CA GLY A 4 12.62 -23.60 26.65
C GLY A 4 12.37 -22.09 26.78
N ARG A 5 13.41 -21.30 26.55
CA ARG A 5 13.27 -19.87 26.25
C ARG A 5 12.48 -19.77 24.95
N PRO A 6 11.44 -18.93 24.85
CA PRO A 6 10.91 -18.55 23.55
C PRO A 6 12.05 -17.88 22.79
N SER A 7 12.40 -18.43 21.63
CA SER A 7 13.39 -17.85 20.74
C SER A 7 12.77 -16.58 20.15
N ALA A 8 13.47 -15.46 20.20
CA ALA A 8 13.02 -14.17 19.65
C ALA A 8 12.94 -14.13 18.10
N ARG A 9 12.76 -15.30 17.47
CA ARG A 9 12.63 -15.51 16.03
C ARG A 9 11.19 -15.82 15.58
N ASP A 10 10.24 -15.94 16.52
CA ASP A 10 8.82 -16.16 16.20
C ASP A 10 8.03 -14.85 16.00
N THR A 11 8.73 -13.74 15.75
CA THR A 11 8.13 -12.40 15.52
C THR A 11 8.26 -11.91 14.08
N GLU A 12 8.72 -12.76 13.16
CA GLU A 12 8.69 -12.47 11.72
C GLU A 12 7.36 -12.98 11.13
N GLY A 13 6.45 -12.04 10.83
CA GLY A 13 5.33 -12.28 9.92
C GLY A 13 4.15 -13.07 10.47
N SER A 14 3.53 -12.58 11.56
CA SER A 14 2.16 -13.04 11.86
C SER A 14 1.24 -12.58 10.73
N GLU A 15 0.43 -13.51 10.19
CA GLU A 15 -0.52 -13.16 9.14
C GLU A 15 -1.53 -12.14 9.67
N PRO A 16 -1.83 -11.07 8.91
CA PRO A 16 -2.81 -10.11 9.35
C PRO A 16 -4.17 -10.79 9.49
N SER A 17 -4.91 -10.46 10.54
CA SER A 17 -6.28 -10.95 10.70
C SER A 17 -7.15 -10.48 9.54
N ALA A 18 -8.06 -11.33 9.04
CA ALA A 18 -8.99 -10.97 7.98
C ALA A 18 -9.79 -9.69 8.30
N GLU A 19 -10.18 -9.49 9.56
CA GLU A 19 -10.87 -8.26 10.00
C GLU A 19 -10.03 -7.00 9.78
N LEU A 20 -8.71 -7.07 10.02
CA LEU A 20 -7.81 -5.95 9.77
C LEU A 20 -7.66 -5.67 8.26
N VAL A 21 -7.55 -6.72 7.45
CA VAL A 21 -7.49 -6.60 5.99
C VAL A 21 -8.74 -5.86 5.48
N GLU A 22 -9.94 -6.28 5.88
CA GLU A 22 -11.18 -5.63 5.45
C GLU A 22 -11.27 -4.18 5.94
N ARG A 23 -10.87 -3.88 7.19
CA ARG A 23 -10.87 -2.50 7.69
C ARG A 23 -9.91 -1.58 6.94
N VAL A 24 -8.76 -2.10 6.49
CA VAL A 24 -7.83 -1.34 5.65
C VAL A 24 -8.36 -1.20 4.23
N MET A 25 -8.99 -2.24 3.69
CA MET A 25 -9.66 -2.19 2.39
C MET A 25 -10.76 -1.11 2.37
N ASP A 26 -11.58 -1.01 3.41
CA ASP A 26 -12.61 0.04 3.52
C ASP A 26 -12.01 1.45 3.43
N VAL A 27 -10.90 1.69 4.14
CA VAL A 27 -10.17 2.97 4.09
C VAL A 27 -9.60 3.21 2.68
N CYS A 28 -8.95 2.21 2.09
CA CYS A 28 -8.40 2.32 0.75
C CYS A 28 -9.49 2.60 -0.30
N GLU A 29 -10.62 1.89 -0.28
CA GLU A 29 -11.71 2.08 -1.23
C GLU A 29 -12.29 3.50 -1.12
N GLN A 30 -12.56 3.98 0.10
CA GLN A 30 -13.09 5.32 0.31
C GLN A 30 -12.17 6.39 -0.31
N HIS A 31 -10.87 6.31 -0.02
CA HIS A 31 -9.89 7.26 -0.54
C HIS A 31 -9.68 7.09 -2.04
N TYR A 32 -9.64 5.86 -2.52
CA TYR A 32 -9.46 5.56 -3.93
C TYR A 32 -10.59 6.16 -4.75
N THR A 33 -11.84 5.94 -4.36
CA THR A 33 -13.00 6.60 -5.00
C THR A 33 -12.90 8.13 -4.94
N ALA A 34 -12.42 8.71 -3.84
CA ALA A 34 -12.24 10.16 -3.72
C ALA A 34 -11.11 10.72 -4.63
N VAL A 35 -10.13 9.89 -4.99
CA VAL A 35 -9.00 10.25 -5.87
C VAL A 35 -9.36 10.02 -7.35
N THR A 36 -9.99 8.89 -7.66
CA THR A 36 -10.15 8.40 -9.03
C THR A 36 -11.56 8.62 -9.60
N GLY A 37 -12.57 8.75 -8.73
CA GLY A 37 -13.98 8.72 -9.10
C GLY A 37 -14.50 7.33 -9.47
N THR A 38 -13.71 6.26 -9.30
CA THR A 38 -14.10 4.88 -9.60
C THR A 38 -14.57 4.14 -8.34
N ASN A 39 -15.35 3.08 -8.51
CA ASN A 39 -15.86 2.22 -7.42
C ASN A 39 -15.33 0.78 -7.54
N SER A 40 -15.75 -0.09 -6.61
CA SER A 40 -15.39 -1.52 -6.53
C SER A 40 -15.84 -2.41 -7.69
N GLU A 41 -16.61 -1.90 -8.64
CA GLU A 41 -16.97 -2.62 -9.87
C GLU A 41 -15.87 -2.49 -10.95
N HIS A 42 -14.89 -1.60 -10.75
CA HIS A 42 -13.89 -1.24 -11.76
C HIS A 42 -12.48 -1.77 -11.48
N TRP A 43 -12.27 -2.52 -10.39
CA TRP A 43 -10.98 -3.09 -10.02
C TRP A 43 -11.12 -4.49 -9.44
N ASP A 44 -10.03 -5.25 -9.46
CA ASP A 44 -10.01 -6.62 -8.95
C ASP A 44 -9.94 -6.64 -7.42
N GLN A 45 -11.01 -7.12 -6.78
CA GLN A 45 -11.11 -7.15 -5.33
C GLN A 45 -10.15 -8.13 -4.67
N GLU A 46 -9.87 -9.25 -5.31
CA GLU A 46 -8.97 -10.27 -4.77
C GLU A 46 -7.53 -9.77 -4.84
N ALA A 47 -7.12 -9.21 -5.99
CA ALA A 47 -5.80 -8.62 -6.15
C ALA A 47 -5.58 -7.43 -5.20
N SER A 48 -6.57 -6.56 -5.01
CA SER A 48 -6.44 -5.46 -4.05
C SER A 48 -6.32 -5.96 -2.60
N ARG A 49 -7.09 -6.98 -2.20
CA ARG A 49 -6.97 -7.60 -0.87
C ARG A 49 -5.60 -8.24 -0.68
N GLU A 50 -5.06 -8.90 -1.72
CA GLU A 50 -3.72 -9.47 -1.68
C GLU A 50 -2.66 -8.39 -1.43
N LEU A 51 -2.72 -7.25 -2.14
CA LEU A 51 -1.82 -6.13 -1.88
C LEU A 51 -1.90 -5.62 -0.44
N VAL A 52 -3.11 -5.54 0.12
CA VAL A 52 -3.32 -5.14 1.52
C VAL A 52 -2.74 -6.18 2.48
N ASP A 53 -2.96 -7.48 2.27
CA ASP A 53 -2.37 -8.56 3.09
C ASP A 53 -0.85 -8.47 3.11
N ILE A 54 -0.24 -8.35 1.92
CA ILE A 54 1.21 -8.26 1.76
C ILE A 54 1.75 -7.02 2.49
N SER A 55 1.11 -5.87 2.30
CA SER A 55 1.50 -4.61 2.95
C SER A 55 1.35 -4.67 4.46
N LEU A 56 0.29 -5.29 4.97
CA LEU A 56 0.04 -5.41 6.40
C LEU A 56 1.07 -6.28 7.13
N ARG A 57 1.76 -7.19 6.42
CA ARG A 57 2.87 -7.96 7.00
C ARG A 57 4.10 -7.11 7.32
N THR A 58 4.17 -5.88 6.82
CA THR A 58 5.21 -4.91 7.19
C THR A 58 4.79 -4.02 8.38
N VAL A 59 3.55 -4.15 8.87
CA VAL A 59 3.05 -3.40 10.02
C VAL A 59 3.51 -4.06 11.31
N HIS A 60 4.01 -3.26 12.24
CA HIS A 60 4.48 -3.77 13.52
C HIS A 60 3.32 -4.39 14.32
N LEU A 61 3.52 -5.59 14.85
CA LEU A 61 2.53 -6.35 15.65
C LEU A 61 2.00 -5.63 16.91
N ALA A 62 2.56 -4.47 17.26
CA ALA A 62 2.17 -3.69 18.44
C ALA A 62 1.11 -2.61 18.12
N GLU A 63 0.90 -2.32 16.83
CA GLU A 63 -0.01 -1.28 16.35
C GLU A 63 -1.02 -1.70 15.25
N PRO A 64 -1.32 -3.01 14.97
CA PRO A 64 -2.23 -3.36 13.87
C PRO A 64 -3.62 -2.74 14.01
N GLU A 65 -4.12 -2.64 15.24
CA GLU A 65 -5.47 -2.13 15.54
C GLU A 65 -5.63 -0.63 15.26
N ARG A 66 -4.52 0.13 15.31
CA ARG A 66 -4.45 1.58 15.04
C ARG A 66 -4.11 1.88 13.58
N TYR A 67 -3.60 0.89 12.86
CA TYR A 67 -3.12 1.06 11.50
C TYR A 67 -4.16 1.65 10.55
N PRO A 68 -5.46 1.22 10.56
CA PRO A 68 -6.45 1.83 9.68
C PRO A 68 -6.63 3.34 9.91
N GLN A 69 -6.55 3.81 11.16
CA GLN A 69 -6.65 5.24 11.48
C GLN A 69 -5.39 6.01 11.08
N THR A 70 -4.21 5.41 11.27
CA THR A 70 -2.94 6.00 10.81
C THR A 70 -2.94 6.13 9.29
N LEU A 71 -3.39 5.10 8.57
CA LEU A 71 -3.50 5.10 7.12
C LEU A 71 -4.50 6.15 6.64
N ASP A 72 -5.70 6.23 7.23
CA ASP A 72 -6.70 7.23 6.87
C ASP A 72 -6.17 8.66 7.00
N ALA A 73 -5.44 8.95 8.09
CA ALA A 73 -4.79 10.25 8.29
C ALA A 73 -3.72 10.53 7.23
N TYR A 74 -2.86 9.55 6.94
CA TYR A 74 -1.83 9.68 5.90
C TYR A 74 -2.45 9.95 4.52
N LEU A 75 -3.48 9.21 4.13
CA LEU A 75 -4.13 9.35 2.82
C LEU A 75 -4.87 10.68 2.69
N HIS A 76 -5.47 11.18 3.78
CA HIS A 76 -6.02 12.53 3.82
C HIS A 76 -4.94 13.59 3.59
N GLU A 77 -3.80 13.49 4.27
CA GLU A 77 -2.68 14.44 4.11
C GLU A 77 -2.10 14.40 2.69
N HIS A 78 -2.01 13.21 2.10
CA HIS A 78 -1.38 12.97 0.80
C HIS A 78 -2.36 12.98 -0.38
N GLN A 79 -3.64 13.34 -0.16
CA GLN A 79 -4.69 13.23 -1.17
C GLN A 79 -4.35 14.00 -2.47
N ALA A 80 -3.76 15.21 -2.36
CA ALA A 80 -3.37 15.99 -3.53
C ALA A 80 -2.28 15.30 -4.36
N ARG A 81 -1.32 14.64 -3.69
CA ARG A 81 -0.24 13.90 -4.33
C ARG A 81 -0.75 12.62 -4.99
N LEU A 82 -1.66 11.90 -4.34
CA LEU A 82 -2.34 10.73 -4.92
C LEU A 82 -3.15 11.11 -6.17
N LYS A 83 -3.84 12.26 -6.17
CA LYS A 83 -4.52 12.78 -7.37
C LYS A 83 -3.56 13.08 -8.52
N ARG A 84 -2.37 13.63 -8.24
CA ARG A 84 -1.34 13.83 -9.28
C ARG A 84 -0.84 12.49 -9.84
N LEU A 85 -0.60 11.52 -8.98
CA LEU A 85 -0.20 10.17 -9.39
C LEU A 85 -1.26 9.56 -10.32
N TRP A 86 -2.53 9.59 -9.91
CA TRP A 86 -3.64 9.07 -10.71
C TRP A 86 -3.84 9.83 -12.02
N HIS A 87 -3.76 11.16 -12.00
CA HIS A 87 -3.88 11.96 -13.22
C HIS A 87 -2.79 11.62 -14.25
N ARG A 88 -1.60 11.27 -13.78
CA ARG A 88 -0.43 10.98 -14.62
C ARG A 88 -0.43 9.56 -15.17
N TYR A 89 -0.72 8.58 -14.33
CA TYR A 89 -0.54 7.15 -14.63
C TYR A 89 -1.86 6.36 -14.73
N GLY A 90 -2.97 6.92 -14.24
CA GLY A 90 -4.29 6.32 -14.38
C GLY A 90 -4.83 6.41 -15.82
N PRO A 91 -6.04 5.85 -16.06
CA PRO A 91 -6.67 5.86 -17.36
C PRO A 91 -6.81 7.27 -17.95
N GLY A 92 -6.33 7.45 -19.18
CA GLY A 92 -6.33 8.74 -19.87
C GLY A 92 -5.18 9.69 -19.48
N GLY A 93 -4.31 9.29 -18.55
CA GLY A 93 -3.08 9.99 -18.20
C GLY A 93 -1.98 9.85 -19.25
N MET A 94 -0.92 10.66 -19.10
CA MET A 94 0.24 10.68 -20.02
C MET A 94 0.97 9.33 -20.09
N PHE A 95 1.03 8.60 -18.98
CA PHE A 95 1.75 7.34 -18.83
C PHE A 95 0.79 6.20 -18.43
N ALA A 96 -0.42 6.24 -18.98
CA ALA A 96 -1.45 5.25 -18.68
C ALA A 96 -0.95 3.82 -18.94
N GLY A 97 -1.14 2.93 -17.96
CA GLY A 97 -0.75 1.51 -18.03
C GLY A 97 0.72 1.22 -17.66
N GLU A 98 1.53 2.24 -17.37
CA GLU A 98 2.92 2.01 -16.94
C GLU A 98 3.04 1.57 -15.48
N LEU A 99 2.06 1.93 -14.64
CA LEU A 99 1.96 1.58 -13.21
C LEU A 99 0.76 0.68 -12.92
N VAL A 100 0.89 -0.61 -13.21
CA VAL A 100 -0.21 -1.59 -13.03
C VAL A 100 -0.81 -1.63 -11.61
N LEU A 101 -0.01 -1.35 -10.58
CA LEU A 101 -0.50 -1.35 -9.20
C LEU A 101 -1.48 -0.21 -8.93
N ILE A 102 -1.40 0.91 -9.66
CA ILE A 102 -2.24 2.08 -9.41
C ILE A 102 -3.73 1.81 -9.68
N ASP A 103 -4.04 0.77 -10.45
CA ASP A 103 -5.40 0.38 -10.78
C ASP A 103 -6.14 -0.28 -9.59
N LEU A 104 -5.42 -0.59 -8.51
CA LEU A 104 -5.94 -1.26 -7.32
C LEU A 104 -5.89 -0.32 -6.09
N PRO A 105 -6.96 -0.22 -5.29
CA PRO A 105 -6.95 0.58 -4.05
C PRO A 105 -5.83 0.20 -3.08
N GLY A 106 -5.42 -1.07 -3.06
CA GLY A 106 -4.31 -1.56 -2.24
C GLY A 106 -2.98 -0.83 -2.47
N CYS A 107 -2.79 -0.15 -3.62
CA CYS A 107 -1.58 0.64 -3.86
C CYS A 107 -1.42 1.82 -2.91
N PHE A 108 -2.50 2.30 -2.28
CA PHE A 108 -2.44 3.40 -1.32
C PHE A 108 -1.70 2.98 -0.04
N VAL A 109 -1.87 1.72 0.36
CA VAL A 109 -1.08 1.12 1.45
C VAL A 109 0.39 1.05 1.05
N LEU A 110 0.67 0.60 -0.17
CA LEU A 110 2.05 0.53 -0.69
C LEU A 110 2.72 1.90 -0.70
N CYS A 111 2.03 2.96 -1.15
CA CYS A 111 2.58 4.32 -1.15
C CYS A 111 3.03 4.77 0.25
N GLU A 112 2.22 4.48 1.26
CA GLU A 112 2.56 4.81 2.66
C GLU A 112 3.71 3.93 3.18
N ARG A 113 3.69 2.63 2.90
CA ARG A 113 4.75 1.69 3.30
C ARG A 113 6.09 1.96 2.61
N ILE A 114 6.08 2.45 1.37
CA ILE A 114 7.27 2.90 0.63
C ILE A 114 7.98 4.03 1.38
N GLU A 115 7.24 4.94 2.02
CA GLU A 115 7.85 6.05 2.77
C GLU A 115 8.31 5.64 4.16
N THR A 116 7.54 4.78 4.83
CA THR A 116 7.77 4.49 6.26
C THR A 116 8.62 3.25 6.50
N THR A 117 8.50 2.22 5.65
CA THR A 117 9.16 0.91 5.83
C THR A 117 9.63 0.28 4.51
N PRO A 118 10.38 0.98 3.63
CA PRO A 118 10.69 0.50 2.27
C PRO A 118 11.47 -0.81 2.24
N LEU A 119 12.53 -0.94 3.05
CA LEU A 119 13.37 -2.15 3.06
C LEU A 119 12.61 -3.40 3.53
N TRP A 120 11.64 -3.23 4.44
CA TRP A 120 10.82 -4.34 4.90
C TRP A 120 9.78 -4.71 3.83
N LEU A 121 9.18 -3.71 3.18
CA LEU A 121 8.25 -3.93 2.08
C LEU A 121 8.91 -4.71 0.94
N GLU A 122 10.10 -4.30 0.49
CA GLU A 122 10.88 -5.00 -0.53
C GLU A 122 11.13 -6.47 -0.14
N GLY A 123 11.56 -6.71 1.11
CA GLY A 123 11.80 -8.07 1.61
C GLY A 123 10.55 -8.97 1.58
N ILE A 124 9.41 -8.45 2.04
CA ILE A 124 8.14 -9.19 2.02
C ILE A 124 7.62 -9.38 0.60
N TRP A 125 7.76 -8.37 -0.26
CA TRP A 125 7.34 -8.40 -1.66
C TRP A 125 8.06 -9.53 -2.42
N THR A 126 9.39 -9.59 -2.31
CA THR A 126 10.20 -10.67 -2.91
C THR A 126 9.86 -12.02 -2.29
N GLN A 127 9.66 -12.11 -0.97
CA GLN A 127 9.28 -13.36 -0.31
C GLN A 127 7.93 -13.90 -0.82
N LYS A 128 6.99 -13.02 -1.16
CA LYS A 128 5.68 -13.37 -1.70
C LYS A 128 5.68 -13.66 -3.19
N GLY A 129 6.83 -13.58 -3.85
CA GLY A 129 6.98 -13.88 -5.27
C GLY A 129 6.29 -12.87 -6.19
N GLN A 130 6.06 -11.65 -5.67
CA GLN A 130 5.50 -10.56 -6.47
C GLN A 130 6.53 -10.01 -7.44
N GLU A 131 6.07 -9.37 -8.52
CA GLU A 131 6.95 -8.83 -9.54
C GLU A 131 7.72 -7.61 -9.00
N GLU A 132 9.05 -7.71 -8.89
CA GLU A 132 9.89 -6.65 -8.32
C GLU A 132 9.75 -5.32 -9.08
N ILE A 133 9.66 -5.39 -10.42
CA ILE A 133 9.54 -4.21 -11.28
C ILE A 133 8.25 -3.43 -11.01
N ALA A 134 7.16 -4.09 -10.59
CA ALA A 134 5.89 -3.43 -10.31
C ALA A 134 6.00 -2.53 -9.08
N LEU A 135 6.61 -3.04 -8.00
CA LEU A 135 6.86 -2.27 -6.79
C LEU A 135 7.89 -1.16 -7.05
N GLU A 136 8.99 -1.46 -7.74
CA GLU A 136 10.03 -0.48 -8.07
C GLU A 136 9.46 0.72 -8.85
N ARG A 137 8.61 0.46 -9.85
CA ARG A 137 7.96 1.53 -10.63
C ARG A 137 7.03 2.38 -9.79
N LEU A 138 6.22 1.76 -8.93
CA LEU A 138 5.34 2.50 -8.01
C LEU A 138 6.17 3.36 -7.05
N GLN A 139 7.23 2.80 -6.47
CA GLN A 139 8.16 3.50 -5.58
C GLN A 139 8.81 4.71 -6.26
N ASN A 140 9.37 4.52 -7.45
CA ASN A 140 10.00 5.62 -8.19
C ASN A 140 8.98 6.72 -8.52
N SER A 141 7.79 6.34 -8.97
CA SER A 141 6.75 7.31 -9.34
C SER A 141 6.21 8.05 -8.13
N TRP A 142 6.01 7.34 -7.01
CA TRP A 142 5.57 7.94 -5.77
C TRP A 142 6.63 8.92 -5.25
N LEU A 143 7.87 8.50 -5.10
CA LEU A 143 8.91 9.32 -4.46
C LEU A 143 9.41 10.50 -5.33
N TYR A 144 9.40 10.38 -6.66
CA TYR A 144 10.06 11.35 -7.53
C TYR A 144 9.13 12.07 -8.51
N ASP A 145 8.05 11.43 -8.99
CA ASP A 145 7.22 12.01 -10.05
C ASP A 145 6.00 12.79 -9.54
N THR A 146 5.71 12.72 -8.24
CA THR A 146 4.52 13.32 -7.62
C THR A 146 4.83 14.45 -6.65
N GLY A 147 6.10 14.85 -6.54
CA GLY A 147 6.52 16.02 -5.77
C GLY A 147 5.71 17.26 -6.12
N GLU A 148 5.57 18.19 -5.18
CA GLU A 148 4.97 19.48 -5.47
C GLU A 148 5.75 20.11 -6.64
N GLU A 149 5.03 20.55 -7.68
CA GLU A 149 5.63 21.49 -8.62
C GLU A 149 5.97 22.73 -7.79
N ASP A 150 7.20 22.80 -7.32
CA ASP A 150 7.75 23.97 -6.69
C ASP A 150 7.64 25.09 -7.71
N GLY A 151 6.67 25.98 -7.48
CA GLY A 151 6.23 26.96 -8.45
C GLY A 151 7.42 27.78 -8.95
N ARG A 152 7.63 27.76 -10.27
CA ARG A 152 8.54 28.66 -10.96
C ARG A 152 7.78 29.62 -11.85
#